data_AF-A0A518BGH4-F1
#
_entry.id   AF-A0A518BGH4-F1
#
_cell.length_a   1.000
_cell.length_b   1.000
_cell.length_c   1.000
_cell.angle_alpha   90.00
_cell.angle_beta   90.00
_cell.angle_gamma   90.00
#
_symmetry.space_group_name_H-M   'P 1'
#
loop_
_entity.id
_entity.type
_entity.pdbx_description
1 polymer ?
#
loop_
_entity_poly.entity_id
_entity_poly.type
_entity_poly.pdbx_seq_one_letter_code
_entity_poly.pdbx_strand_id
1 'polypeptide(L)'
;MPLPVTARGPSARTVLNIDWQFPVWKAPEVADDGDTVARQVRRALTREEALAYIAGDDPRPLLVLRECKVCNGTDAALLKFGAENEKTFLLSTWFHCVKLPVDVMEQDHPFHNLFQVEPTEHLFVATRDGATHRALESETSRTELWKSMGEVMKLTYDDKSDSALKAVGKLLDKLDAADERWNELSDRRDEILEEDGPGSRKLPKLEAKIAELDAERGEVLKEIAEAMKLKLKAVELDEAASSAGPGPADPPGPSPPGGAR
;
A
#
# COMPACT_ATOMS: atom_id res chain seq x y z
N MET A 1 5.83 9.64 -20.65
CA MET A 1 6.86 10.67 -20.43
C MET A 1 7.49 10.39 -19.08
N PRO A 2 8.81 10.25 -18.98
CA PRO A 2 9.49 10.14 -17.69
C PRO A 2 9.23 11.42 -16.89
N LEU A 3 8.93 11.28 -15.61
CA LEU A 3 8.81 12.41 -14.68
C LEU A 3 10.21 13.03 -14.50
N PRO A 4 10.33 14.36 -14.41
CA PRO A 4 11.62 15.02 -14.23
C PRO A 4 12.32 14.55 -12.94
N VAL A 5 13.63 14.35 -13.05
CA VAL A 5 14.53 13.78 -12.04
C VAL A 5 15.09 14.92 -11.18
N THR A 6 14.29 15.42 -10.25
CA THR A 6 14.72 16.47 -9.31
C THR A 6 14.77 15.91 -7.89
N ALA A 7 15.80 16.27 -7.12
CA ALA A 7 15.85 15.91 -5.71
C ALA A 7 14.71 16.65 -4.97
N ARG A 8 13.71 15.89 -4.50
CA ARG A 8 12.52 16.45 -3.85
C ARG A 8 12.84 17.16 -2.54
N GLY A 9 12.19 18.30 -2.33
CA GLY A 9 12.22 19.12 -1.12
C GLY A 9 11.60 18.42 0.09
N PRO A 10 11.81 18.96 1.30
CA PRO A 10 11.34 18.33 2.54
C PRO A 10 9.84 18.08 2.57
N SER A 11 9.01 18.97 2.00
CA SER A 11 7.56 18.81 2.00
C SER A 11 7.09 17.76 0.99
N ALA A 12 7.73 17.67 -0.18
CA ALA A 12 7.43 16.61 -1.14
C ALA A 12 7.79 15.22 -0.58
N ARG A 13 8.82 15.12 0.27
CA ARG A 13 9.21 13.86 0.92
C ARG A 13 8.19 13.35 1.93
N THR A 14 7.45 14.23 2.61
CA THR A 14 6.41 13.77 3.55
C THR A 14 5.23 13.13 2.82
N VAL A 15 4.96 13.57 1.58
CA VAL A 15 3.95 12.98 0.70
C VAL A 15 4.43 11.66 0.10
N LEU A 16 5.72 11.55 -0.23
CA LEU A 16 6.31 10.39 -0.90
C LEU A 16 6.74 9.30 0.10
N ASN A 17 5.81 8.78 0.88
CA ASN A 17 6.07 7.66 1.79
C ASN A 17 5.12 6.49 1.50
N ILE A 18 5.59 5.26 1.75
CA ILE A 18 4.74 4.07 1.70
C ILE A 18 4.24 3.76 3.10
N ASP A 19 2.92 3.74 3.29
CA ASP A 19 2.29 3.36 4.55
C ASP A 19 2.19 1.83 4.64
N TRP A 20 3.24 1.20 5.18
CA TRP A 20 3.28 -0.25 5.37
C TRP A 20 2.47 -0.67 6.59
N GLN A 21 1.48 -1.53 6.36
CA GLN A 21 0.73 -2.21 7.41
C GLN A 21 1.39 -3.54 7.74
N PHE A 22 1.44 -3.86 9.04
CA PHE A 22 2.07 -5.07 9.57
C PHE A 22 0.99 -5.93 10.24
N PRO A 23 0.21 -6.70 9.47
CA PRO A 23 -0.91 -7.45 10.01
C PRO A 23 -0.41 -8.52 10.98
N VAL A 24 -0.96 -8.50 12.19
CA VAL A 24 -0.75 -9.55 13.19
C VAL A 24 -2.01 -10.39 13.24
N TRP A 25 -1.89 -11.67 12.91
CA TRP A 25 -3.01 -12.59 13.03
C TRP A 25 -3.35 -12.81 14.51
N LYS A 26 -4.59 -12.50 14.89
CA LYS A 26 -5.13 -12.79 16.21
C LYS A 26 -6.07 -13.98 16.09
N ALA A 27 -5.78 -15.04 16.84
CA ALA A 27 -6.67 -16.18 16.93
C ALA A 27 -8.05 -15.73 17.45
N PRO A 28 -9.17 -16.23 16.88
CA PRO A 28 -10.49 -15.94 17.43
C PRO A 28 -10.56 -16.49 18.86
N GLU A 29 -10.93 -15.63 19.81
CA GLU A 29 -11.18 -16.03 21.19
C GLU A 29 -12.37 -17.00 21.19
N VAL A 30 -12.11 -18.26 21.48
CA VAL A 30 -13.17 -19.24 21.74
C VAL A 30 -13.76 -18.85 23.11
N ALA A 31 -15.08 -18.66 23.18
CA ALA A 31 -15.76 -18.34 24.42
C ALA A 31 -15.40 -19.39 25.49
N ASP A 32 -14.94 -18.90 26.63
CA ASP A 32 -14.40 -19.68 27.74
C ASP A 32 -15.56 -20.35 28.50
N ASP A 33 -15.90 -21.58 28.11
CA ASP A 33 -16.89 -22.43 28.81
C ASP A 33 -16.28 -23.17 30.04
N GLY A 34 -15.23 -22.60 30.64
CA GLY A 34 -14.73 -23.01 31.97
C GLY A 34 -13.85 -24.27 32.01
N ASP A 35 -13.54 -24.86 30.86
CA ASP A 35 -12.53 -25.93 30.74
C ASP A 35 -11.22 -25.36 30.19
N THR A 36 -10.09 -25.81 30.73
CA THR A 36 -8.74 -25.42 30.26
C THR A 36 -8.57 -25.69 28.77
N VAL A 37 -8.82 -24.68 27.93
CA VAL A 37 -8.74 -24.83 26.49
C VAL A 37 -7.28 -24.87 26.07
N ALA A 38 -6.88 -25.94 25.38
CA ALA A 38 -5.58 -26.04 24.75
C ALA A 38 -5.37 -24.83 23.83
N ARG A 39 -4.26 -24.10 24.04
CA ARG A 39 -3.84 -22.95 23.25
C ARG A 39 -4.00 -23.30 21.76
N GLN A 40 -4.89 -22.62 21.05
CA GLN A 40 -5.17 -22.91 19.63
C GLN A 40 -3.84 -23.02 18.88
N VAL A 41 -3.62 -24.18 18.24
CA VAL A 41 -2.42 -24.45 17.44
C VAL A 41 -2.44 -23.46 16.28
N ARG A 42 -1.34 -22.72 16.10
CA ARG A 42 -1.14 -21.87 14.92
C ARG A 42 -1.26 -22.76 13.69
N ARG A 43 -2.19 -22.44 12.80
CA ARG A 43 -2.39 -23.13 11.53
C ARG A 43 -2.33 -22.10 10.40
N ALA A 44 -1.74 -22.49 9.28
CA ALA A 44 -1.80 -21.69 8.06
C ALA A 44 -3.27 -21.55 7.61
N LEU A 45 -3.69 -20.31 7.36
CA LEU A 45 -4.98 -20.02 6.74
C LEU A 45 -4.95 -20.43 5.28
N THR A 46 -6.11 -20.69 4.67
CA THR A 46 -6.17 -20.79 3.22
C THR A 46 -5.72 -19.49 2.56
N ARG A 47 -5.27 -19.54 1.30
CA ARG A 47 -4.80 -18.35 0.58
C ARG A 47 -5.86 -17.25 0.51
N GLU A 48 -7.12 -17.63 0.29
CA GLU A 48 -8.26 -16.72 0.22
C GLU A 48 -8.53 -16.06 1.57
N GLU A 49 -8.56 -16.84 2.66
CA GLU A 49 -8.72 -16.31 4.02
C GLU A 49 -7.55 -15.39 4.41
N ALA A 50 -6.32 -15.73 4.03
CA ALA A 50 -5.15 -14.90 4.29
C ALA A 50 -5.23 -13.57 3.52
N LEU A 51 -5.62 -13.59 2.23
CA LEU A 51 -5.80 -12.38 1.42
C LEU A 51 -6.93 -11.50 1.97
N ALA A 52 -8.07 -12.09 2.33
CA ALA A 52 -9.19 -11.37 2.93
C ALA A 52 -8.79 -10.76 4.29
N TYR A 53 -8.01 -11.48 5.10
CA TYR A 53 -7.54 -10.98 6.39
C TYR A 53 -6.60 -9.79 6.24
N ILE A 54 -5.62 -9.85 5.32
CA ILE A 54 -4.69 -8.73 5.11
C ILE A 54 -5.35 -7.55 4.38
N ALA A 55 -6.40 -7.79 3.57
CA ALA A 55 -7.18 -6.71 2.97
C ALA A 55 -8.06 -6.00 4.00
N GLY A 56 -8.68 -6.76 4.91
CA GLY A 56 -9.61 -6.25 5.90
C GLY A 56 -10.71 -5.40 5.27
N ASP A 57 -10.95 -4.24 5.86
CA ASP A 57 -11.96 -3.28 5.41
C ASP A 57 -11.45 -2.31 4.33
N ASP A 58 -10.16 -2.36 3.97
CA ASP A 58 -9.58 -1.48 2.96
C ASP A 58 -10.06 -1.91 1.57
N PRO A 59 -10.75 -1.03 0.81
CA PRO A 59 -11.28 -1.38 -0.49
C PRO A 59 -10.23 -1.32 -1.61
N ARG A 60 -9.01 -0.87 -1.31
CA ARG A 60 -7.91 -0.72 -2.28
C ARG A 60 -7.31 -2.08 -2.66
N PRO A 61 -6.68 -2.19 -3.85
CA PRO A 61 -5.88 -3.37 -4.20
C PRO A 61 -4.67 -3.51 -3.29
N LEU A 62 -4.11 -4.73 -3.21
CA LEU A 62 -3.02 -5.07 -2.29
C LEU A 62 -1.65 -4.95 -2.98
N LEU A 63 -0.69 -4.37 -2.26
CA LEU A 63 0.74 -4.45 -2.53
C LEU A 63 1.38 -5.19 -1.35
N VAL A 64 1.78 -6.44 -1.54
CA VAL A 64 2.25 -7.29 -0.43
C VAL A 64 3.73 -7.58 -0.60
N LEU A 65 4.50 -7.23 0.42
CA LEU A 65 5.93 -7.47 0.51
C LEU A 65 6.22 -8.48 1.61
N ARG A 66 7.04 -9.48 1.30
CA ARG A 66 7.62 -10.43 2.27
C ARG A 66 9.07 -10.07 2.54
N GLU A 67 9.42 -9.95 3.82
CA GLU A 67 10.81 -9.85 4.23
C GLU A 67 11.55 -11.18 4.02
N CYS A 68 12.83 -11.10 3.62
CA CYS A 68 13.68 -12.28 3.44
C CYS A 68 15.03 -12.06 4.13
N LYS A 69 15.61 -13.13 4.70
CA LYS A 69 16.88 -13.07 5.46
C LYS A 69 18.06 -12.58 4.62
N VAL A 70 18.07 -12.91 3.32
CA VAL A 70 19.11 -12.49 2.36
C VAL A 70 18.84 -11.06 1.88
N CYS A 71 17.56 -10.73 1.75
CA CYS A 71 17.05 -9.44 1.31
C CYS A 71 16.85 -8.43 2.46
N ASN A 72 17.37 -8.72 3.65
CA ASN A 72 17.29 -7.84 4.83
C ASN A 72 18.19 -6.61 4.56
N GLY A 73 17.69 -5.69 3.73
CA GLY A 73 18.43 -4.58 3.13
C GLY A 73 18.05 -4.24 1.68
N THR A 74 17.38 -5.11 0.92
CA THR A 74 16.91 -4.82 -0.46
C THR A 74 15.51 -4.20 -0.53
N ASP A 75 14.84 -4.00 0.60
CA ASP A 75 13.80 -2.96 0.70
C ASP A 75 14.37 -1.63 0.17
N ALA A 76 15.63 -1.34 0.50
CA ALA A 76 16.36 -0.19 -0.02
C ALA A 76 16.75 -0.32 -1.50
N ALA A 77 16.69 -1.49 -2.15
CA ALA A 77 16.99 -1.62 -3.58
C ALA A 77 15.73 -1.37 -4.44
N LEU A 78 14.56 -1.83 -3.97
CA LEU A 78 13.27 -1.55 -4.62
C LEU A 78 12.71 -0.17 -4.24
N LEU A 79 13.03 0.33 -3.04
CA LEU A 79 12.41 1.52 -2.43
C LEU A 79 13.44 2.57 -1.94
N LYS A 80 14.72 2.52 -2.34
CA LYS A 80 15.65 3.61 -2.00
C LYS A 80 15.07 4.94 -2.48
N PHE A 81 15.07 5.93 -1.62
CA PHE A 81 14.80 7.29 -2.05
C PHE A 81 15.77 7.69 -3.17
N GLY A 82 15.22 8.00 -4.32
CA GLY A 82 15.95 8.33 -5.54
C GLY A 82 14.95 8.70 -6.64
N ALA A 83 15.36 9.56 -7.56
CA ALA A 83 14.49 10.15 -8.58
C ALA A 83 13.79 9.13 -9.49
N GLU A 84 14.32 7.90 -9.57
CA GLU A 84 13.68 6.82 -10.33
C GLU A 84 12.62 6.04 -9.54
N ASN A 85 12.43 6.29 -8.24
CA ASN A 85 11.51 5.55 -7.37
C ASN A 85 10.27 6.35 -6.96
N GLU A 86 10.21 7.65 -7.28
CA GLU A 86 9.05 8.51 -7.00
C GLU A 86 7.73 7.93 -7.51
N LYS A 87 7.75 7.38 -8.73
CA LYS A 87 6.56 6.77 -9.30
C LYS A 87 6.06 5.57 -8.49
N THR A 88 6.97 4.81 -7.87
CA THR A 88 6.59 3.70 -6.97
C THR A 88 5.90 4.23 -5.72
N PHE A 89 6.47 5.25 -5.08
CA PHE A 89 5.85 5.91 -3.92
C PHE A 89 4.46 6.47 -4.27
N LEU A 90 4.33 7.18 -5.39
CA LEU A 90 3.05 7.70 -5.84
C LEU A 90 2.03 6.60 -6.13
N LEU A 91 2.43 5.56 -6.87
CA LEU A 91 1.55 4.45 -7.17
C LEU A 91 1.07 3.74 -5.89
N SER A 92 1.95 3.57 -4.90
CA SER A 92 1.64 2.89 -3.64
C SER A 92 0.51 3.54 -2.85
N THR A 93 0.26 4.85 -3.04
CA THR A 93 -0.86 5.55 -2.37
C THR A 93 -2.23 4.96 -2.68
N TRP A 94 -2.38 4.35 -3.87
CA TRP A 94 -3.62 3.69 -4.30
C TRP A 94 -3.67 2.19 -3.96
N PHE A 95 -2.68 1.69 -3.23
CA PHE A 95 -2.64 0.31 -2.77
C PHE A 95 -2.71 0.27 -1.24
N HIS A 96 -3.35 -0.78 -0.73
CA HIS A 96 -3.17 -1.21 0.63
C HIS A 96 -1.83 -1.96 0.72
N CYS A 97 -0.83 -1.31 1.31
CA CYS A 97 0.54 -1.81 1.34
C CYS A 97 0.76 -2.64 2.60
N VAL A 98 1.05 -3.93 2.43
CA VAL A 98 1.19 -4.90 3.52
C VAL A 98 2.61 -5.42 3.53
N LYS A 99 3.24 -5.40 4.71
CA LYS A 99 4.57 -5.95 4.92
C LYS A 99 4.50 -7.12 5.89
N LEU A 100 4.99 -8.27 5.44
CA LEU A 100 4.98 -9.52 6.17
C LEU A 100 6.38 -9.91 6.62
N PRO A 101 6.52 -10.38 7.87
CA PRO A 101 7.80 -10.77 8.44
C PRO A 101 8.35 -12.05 7.80
N VAL A 102 9.63 -12.33 8.06
CA VAL A 102 10.37 -13.45 7.48
C VAL A 102 9.81 -14.83 7.88
N ASP A 103 9.23 -14.94 9.07
CA ASP A 103 8.61 -16.15 9.61
C ASP A 103 7.31 -16.53 8.89
N VAL A 104 6.82 -15.71 7.94
CA VAL A 104 5.72 -16.12 7.05
C VAL A 104 6.02 -17.38 6.26
N MET A 105 7.29 -17.74 6.11
CA MET A 105 7.71 -18.98 5.45
C MET A 105 7.58 -20.23 6.32
N GLU A 106 7.32 -20.10 7.61
CA GLU A 106 7.08 -21.22 8.51
C GLU A 106 5.71 -21.86 8.22
N GLN A 107 5.64 -23.20 8.22
CA GLN A 107 4.44 -23.94 7.76
C GLN A 107 3.21 -23.70 8.65
N ASP A 108 3.42 -23.36 9.91
CA ASP A 108 2.38 -23.04 10.89
C ASP A 108 1.99 -21.56 10.87
N HIS A 109 2.68 -20.73 10.09
CA HIS A 109 2.39 -19.30 10.01
C HIS A 109 1.04 -19.04 9.30
N PRO A 110 0.14 -18.22 9.85
CA PRO A 110 -1.19 -17.97 9.27
C PRO A 110 -1.19 -17.54 7.80
N PHE A 111 -0.21 -16.75 7.39
CA PHE A 111 -0.08 -16.25 6.02
C PHE A 111 0.85 -17.07 5.11
N HIS A 112 1.28 -18.26 5.54
CA HIS A 112 2.22 -19.10 4.79
C HIS A 112 1.74 -19.42 3.37
N ASN A 113 0.45 -19.73 3.23
CA ASN A 113 -0.16 -20.12 1.96
C ASN A 113 -0.23 -18.97 0.93
N LEU A 114 0.13 -17.74 1.29
CA LEU A 114 0.28 -16.63 0.32
C LEU A 114 1.51 -16.80 -0.59
N PHE A 115 2.55 -17.51 -0.14
CA PHE A 115 3.85 -17.56 -0.80
C PHE A 115 4.25 -18.96 -1.29
N GLN A 116 3.29 -19.87 -1.46
CA GLN A 116 3.57 -21.25 -1.90
C GLN A 116 3.81 -21.40 -3.41
N VAL A 117 3.78 -20.31 -4.16
CA VAL A 117 4.10 -20.31 -5.59
C VAL A 117 5.62 -20.42 -5.76
N GLU A 118 6.07 -21.29 -6.66
CA GLU A 118 7.48 -21.39 -7.05
C GLU A 118 7.75 -20.60 -8.34
N PRO A 119 8.78 -19.73 -8.40
CA PRO A 119 9.67 -19.35 -7.30
C PRO A 119 8.98 -18.50 -6.23
N THR A 120 9.42 -18.65 -4.97
CA THR A 120 8.81 -17.94 -3.84
C THR A 120 8.92 -16.43 -4.01
N GLU A 121 7.76 -15.81 -4.15
CA GLU A 121 7.61 -14.40 -4.46
C GLU A 121 8.07 -13.54 -3.27
N HIS A 122 8.72 -12.42 -3.56
CA HIS A 122 9.12 -11.45 -2.53
C HIS A 122 8.14 -10.28 -2.46
N LEU A 123 7.58 -9.92 -3.60
CA LEU A 123 6.64 -8.84 -3.76
C LEU A 123 5.55 -9.32 -4.72
N PHE A 124 4.30 -8.98 -4.45
CA PHE A 124 3.23 -9.18 -5.43
C PHE A 124 2.20 -8.06 -5.33
N VAL A 125 1.47 -7.87 -6.42
CA VAL A 125 0.27 -7.02 -6.45
C VAL A 125 -0.95 -7.88 -6.70
N ALA A 126 -2.03 -7.60 -5.98
CA ALA A 126 -3.28 -8.32 -6.14
C ALA A 126 -4.49 -7.39 -6.06
N THR A 127 -5.60 -7.81 -6.66
CA THR A 127 -6.91 -7.22 -6.35
C THR A 127 -7.33 -7.62 -4.92
N ARG A 128 -8.27 -6.87 -4.33
CA ARG A 128 -8.74 -7.10 -2.96
C ARG A 128 -9.23 -8.54 -2.74
N ASP A 129 -9.92 -9.08 -3.74
CA ASP A 129 -10.48 -10.43 -3.76
C ASP A 129 -9.46 -11.52 -4.13
N GLY A 130 -8.23 -11.13 -4.50
CA GLY A 130 -7.21 -12.06 -4.97
C GLY A 130 -7.42 -12.61 -6.39
N ALA A 131 -8.47 -12.20 -7.11
CA ALA A 131 -8.78 -12.70 -8.45
C ALA A 131 -7.66 -12.41 -9.46
N THR A 132 -7.02 -11.26 -9.33
CA THR A 132 -5.77 -10.95 -10.04
C THR A 132 -4.62 -11.02 -9.06
N HIS A 133 -3.62 -11.83 -9.38
CA HIS A 133 -2.38 -11.94 -8.63
C HIS A 133 -1.19 -11.84 -9.59
N ARG A 134 -0.27 -10.91 -9.34
CA ARG A 134 0.94 -10.71 -10.14
C ARG A 134 2.16 -10.75 -9.24
N ALA A 135 2.85 -11.87 -9.32
CA ALA A 135 4.17 -12.08 -8.75
C ALA A 135 5.16 -11.06 -9.31
N LEU A 136 5.99 -10.50 -8.44
CA LEU A 136 7.16 -9.72 -8.82
C LEU A 136 8.39 -10.38 -8.23
N GLU A 137 9.26 -10.86 -9.10
CA GLU A 137 10.52 -11.47 -8.68
C GLU A 137 11.48 -10.38 -8.17
N SER A 138 12.38 -10.74 -7.27
CA SER A 138 13.35 -9.83 -6.65
C SER A 138 14.29 -9.13 -7.64
N GLU A 139 14.43 -9.68 -8.87
CA GLU A 139 15.22 -9.10 -9.97
C GLU A 139 14.36 -8.38 -11.03
N THR A 140 13.03 -8.34 -10.87
CA THR A 140 12.17 -7.69 -11.87
C THR A 140 12.51 -6.22 -12.02
N SER A 141 12.47 -5.76 -13.27
CA SER A 141 12.71 -4.37 -13.58
C SER A 141 11.59 -3.50 -12.98
N ARG A 142 11.93 -2.32 -12.46
CA ARG A 142 10.94 -1.35 -11.93
C ARG A 142 9.80 -1.06 -12.90
N THR A 143 10.08 -1.16 -14.20
CA THR A 143 9.10 -1.06 -15.27
C THR A 143 8.01 -2.14 -15.17
N GLU A 144 8.36 -3.37 -14.81
CA GLU A 144 7.42 -4.48 -14.60
C GLU A 144 6.58 -4.28 -13.34
N LEU A 145 7.17 -3.77 -12.26
CA LEU A 145 6.43 -3.36 -11.06
C LEU A 145 5.37 -2.30 -11.44
N TRP A 146 5.78 -1.21 -12.12
CA TRP A 146 4.83 -0.16 -12.52
C TRP A 146 3.77 -0.63 -13.50
N LYS A 147 4.12 -1.55 -14.40
CA LYS A 147 3.17 -2.18 -15.32
C LYS A 147 2.13 -2.98 -14.55
N SER A 148 2.58 -3.83 -13.62
CA SER A 148 1.70 -4.69 -12.81
C SER A 148 0.79 -3.85 -11.90
N MET A 149 1.33 -2.83 -11.24
CA MET A 149 0.53 -1.87 -10.45
C MET A 149 -0.48 -1.15 -11.35
N GLY A 150 -0.07 -0.66 -12.52
CA GLY A 150 -0.95 0.01 -13.46
C GLY A 150 -2.07 -0.88 -13.99
N GLU A 151 -1.80 -2.16 -14.26
CA GLU A 151 -2.81 -3.13 -14.68
C GLU A 151 -3.86 -3.38 -13.59
N VAL A 152 -3.42 -3.64 -12.35
CA VAL A 152 -4.34 -3.81 -11.22
C VAL A 152 -5.15 -2.54 -10.99
N MET A 153 -4.53 -1.37 -11.07
CA MET A 153 -5.25 -0.10 -10.94
C MET A 153 -6.31 0.09 -12.02
N LYS A 154 -6.08 -0.33 -13.26
CA LYS A 154 -7.09 -0.25 -14.34
C LYS A 154 -8.29 -1.15 -14.08
N LEU A 155 -8.09 -2.27 -13.39
CA LEU A 155 -9.18 -3.15 -12.99
C LEU A 155 -9.98 -2.56 -11.82
N THR A 156 -9.28 -1.94 -10.85
CA THR A 156 -9.90 -1.50 -9.59
C THR A 156 -10.39 -0.05 -9.58
N TYR A 157 -9.84 0.84 -10.39
CA TYR A 157 -10.17 2.26 -10.42
C TYR A 157 -10.73 2.69 -11.77
N ASP A 158 -11.52 3.77 -11.77
CA ASP A 158 -11.93 4.47 -12.98
C ASP A 158 -10.70 5.02 -13.72
N ASP A 159 -10.76 5.07 -15.06
CA ASP A 159 -9.64 5.27 -16.01
C ASP A 159 -9.00 6.68 -15.98
N LYS A 160 -8.64 7.16 -14.78
CA LYS A 160 -8.07 8.48 -14.49
C LYS A 160 -6.75 8.42 -13.73
N SER A 161 -6.23 7.24 -13.42
CA SER A 161 -5.00 7.05 -12.64
C SER A 161 -3.78 7.74 -13.28
N ASP A 162 -3.60 7.62 -14.59
CA ASP A 162 -2.49 8.28 -15.30
C ASP A 162 -2.60 9.82 -15.28
N SER A 163 -3.81 10.35 -15.28
CA SER A 163 -4.05 11.80 -15.20
C SER A 163 -3.80 12.33 -13.79
N ALA A 164 -4.22 11.57 -12.76
CA ALA A 164 -3.94 11.87 -11.37
C ALA A 164 -2.44 11.87 -11.08
N LEU A 165 -1.70 10.87 -11.56
CA LEU A 165 -0.24 10.81 -11.47
C LEU A 165 0.44 12.06 -12.04
N LYS A 166 0.03 12.52 -13.22
CA LYS A 166 0.58 13.74 -13.83
C LYS A 166 0.22 15.01 -13.06
N ALA A 167 -1.00 15.08 -12.52
CA ALA A 167 -1.45 16.21 -11.72
C ALA A 167 -0.65 16.31 -10.41
N VAL A 168 -0.51 15.19 -9.69
CA VAL A 168 0.28 15.11 -8.46
C VAL A 168 1.74 15.45 -8.72
N GLY A 169 2.34 14.94 -9.80
CA GLY A 169 3.74 15.29 -10.16
C GLY A 169 3.95 16.79 -10.31
N LYS A 170 3.03 17.51 -10.98
CA LYS A 170 3.11 18.98 -11.11
C LYS A 170 2.93 19.71 -9.77
N LEU A 171 2.09 19.19 -8.88
CA LEU A 171 1.89 19.76 -7.55
C LEU A 171 3.13 19.55 -6.67
N LEU A 172 3.80 18.42 -6.80
CA LEU A 172 5.11 18.20 -6.14
C LEU A 172 6.16 19.18 -6.66
N ASP A 173 6.22 19.43 -7.97
CA ASP A 173 7.12 20.45 -8.53
C ASP A 173 6.83 21.85 -7.96
N LYS A 174 5.54 22.20 -7.81
CA LYS A 174 5.13 23.48 -7.19
C LYS A 174 5.51 23.54 -5.71
N LEU A 175 5.42 22.42 -5.01
CA LEU A 175 5.79 22.31 -3.61
C LEU A 175 7.31 22.44 -3.41
N ASP A 176 8.10 21.84 -4.30
CA ASP A 176 9.57 22.00 -4.31
C ASP A 176 9.97 23.47 -4.52
N ALA A 177 9.32 24.18 -5.46
CA ALA A 177 9.55 25.60 -5.68
C ALA A 177 9.08 26.49 -4.50
N ALA A 178 8.10 26.05 -3.72
CA ALA A 178 7.70 26.74 -2.49
C ALA A 178 8.70 26.49 -1.35
N ASP A 179 9.22 25.26 -1.23
CA ASP A 179 10.25 24.89 -0.25
C ASP A 179 11.56 25.66 -0.50
N GLU A 180 11.98 25.81 -1.76
CA GLU A 180 13.17 26.58 -2.11
C GLU A 180 13.03 28.06 -1.69
N ARG A 181 11.90 28.70 -2.04
CA ARG A 181 11.58 30.07 -1.60
C ARG A 181 11.52 30.20 -0.08
N TRP A 182 11.00 29.18 0.61
CA TRP A 182 10.94 29.16 2.07
C TRP A 182 12.33 29.12 2.69
N ASN A 183 13.21 28.26 2.16
CA ASN A 183 14.60 28.16 2.62
C ASN A 183 15.34 29.49 2.42
N GLU A 184 15.23 30.12 1.25
CA GLU A 184 15.84 31.44 1.01
C GLU A 184 15.38 32.51 2.01
N LEU A 185 14.09 32.52 2.37
CA LEU A 185 13.57 33.46 3.37
C LEU A 185 13.99 33.10 4.80
N SER A 186 14.12 31.81 5.11
CA SER A 186 14.61 31.34 6.41
C SER A 186 16.09 31.69 6.58
N ASP A 187 16.91 31.44 5.58
CA ASP A 187 18.34 31.78 5.59
C ASP A 187 18.51 33.29 5.78
N ARG A 188 17.75 34.09 5.03
CA ARG A 188 17.75 35.55 5.18
C ARG A 188 17.26 36.03 6.54
N ARG A 189 16.30 35.33 7.16
CA ARG A 189 15.86 35.62 8.52
C ARG A 189 17.02 35.38 9.49
N ASP A 190 17.72 34.27 9.34
CA ASP A 190 18.82 33.88 10.23
C ASP A 190 20.01 34.84 10.08
N GLU A 191 20.36 35.25 8.85
CA GLU A 191 21.35 36.32 8.58
C GLU A 191 21.00 37.63 9.31
N ILE A 192 19.75 38.09 9.23
CA ILE A 192 19.32 39.32 9.91
C ILE A 192 19.33 39.16 11.43
N LEU A 193 19.03 37.96 11.93
CA LEU A 193 19.08 37.65 13.35
C LEU A 193 20.52 37.69 13.88
N GLU A 194 21.49 37.25 13.08
CA GLU A 194 22.92 37.34 13.38
C GLU A 194 23.46 38.77 13.29
N GLU A 195 23.09 39.54 12.25
CA GLU A 195 23.61 40.89 11.99
C GLU A 195 22.94 41.98 12.84
N ASP A 196 21.60 42.04 12.81
CA ASP A 196 20.80 43.14 13.40
C ASP A 196 20.19 42.74 14.76
N GLY A 197 20.25 41.46 15.13
CA GLY A 197 19.67 40.92 16.36
C GLY A 197 18.13 40.76 16.30
N PRO A 198 17.52 40.20 17.37
CA PRO A 198 16.09 39.86 17.41
C PRO A 198 15.14 41.08 17.38
N GLY A 199 15.66 42.30 17.53
CA GLY A 199 14.88 43.54 17.48
C GLY A 199 14.79 44.18 16.10
N SER A 200 15.31 43.53 15.04
CA SER A 200 15.35 44.11 13.70
C SER A 200 13.95 44.40 13.14
N ARG A 201 13.74 45.61 12.63
CA ARG A 201 12.48 46.03 11.99
C ARG A 201 12.17 45.26 10.71
N LYS A 202 13.15 44.53 10.15
CA LYS A 202 13.00 43.73 8.92
C LYS A 202 12.41 42.34 9.21
N LEU A 203 12.58 41.81 10.42
CA LEU A 203 12.14 40.46 10.81
C LEU A 203 10.62 40.27 10.68
N PRO A 204 9.75 41.18 11.19
CA PRO A 204 8.30 40.98 11.09
C PRO A 204 7.79 40.87 9.64
N LYS A 205 8.45 41.57 8.70
CA LYS A 205 8.10 41.51 7.28
C LYS A 205 8.53 40.19 6.63
N LEU A 206 9.63 39.60 7.09
CA LEU A 206 10.07 38.28 6.63
C LEU A 206 9.22 37.18 7.24
N GLU A 207 8.91 37.25 8.53
CA GLU A 207 8.00 36.32 9.20
C GLU A 207 6.62 36.29 8.54
N ALA A 208 6.08 37.46 8.16
CA ALA A 208 4.82 37.52 7.41
C ALA A 208 4.89 36.79 6.05
N LYS A 209 6.02 36.91 5.33
CA LYS A 209 6.22 36.21 4.05
C LYS A 209 6.42 34.71 4.22
N ILE A 210 7.14 34.30 5.28
CA ILE A 210 7.30 32.89 5.63
C ILE A 210 5.92 32.28 5.94
N ALA A 211 5.11 32.97 6.74
CA ALA A 211 3.75 32.54 7.05
C ALA A 211 2.85 32.45 5.80
N GLU A 212 2.98 33.39 4.85
CA GLU A 212 2.27 33.33 3.57
C GLU A 212 2.70 32.12 2.73
N LEU A 213 4.01 31.83 2.65
CA LEU A 213 4.51 30.63 1.97
C LEU A 213 4.09 29.34 2.66
N ASP A 214 4.02 29.30 3.99
CA ASP A 214 3.53 28.13 4.72
C ASP A 214 2.04 27.88 4.44
N ALA A 215 1.24 28.93 4.30
CA ALA A 215 -0.14 28.82 3.84
C ALA A 215 -0.21 28.29 2.39
N GLU A 216 0.63 28.80 1.47
CA GLU A 216 0.72 28.30 0.09
C GLU A 216 1.08 26.81 0.05
N ARG A 217 2.09 26.37 0.81
CA ARG A 217 2.49 24.96 0.95
C ARG A 217 1.34 24.11 1.47
N GLY A 218 0.62 24.61 2.48
CA GLY A 218 -0.55 23.94 3.05
C GLY A 218 -1.68 23.73 2.03
N GLU A 219 -1.97 24.73 1.19
CA GLU A 219 -2.97 24.59 0.13
C GLU A 219 -2.53 23.60 -0.96
N VAL A 220 -1.26 23.63 -1.37
CA VAL A 220 -0.72 22.66 -2.34
C VAL A 220 -0.81 21.23 -1.80
N LEU A 221 -0.54 21.01 -0.52
CA LEU A 221 -0.69 19.69 0.11
C LEU A 221 -2.15 19.21 0.11
N LYS A 222 -3.12 20.11 0.31
CA LYS A 222 -4.55 19.77 0.18
C LYS A 222 -4.90 19.42 -1.26
N GLU A 223 -4.42 20.19 -2.24
CA GLU A 223 -4.63 19.89 -3.66
C GLU A 223 -4.05 18.51 -4.03
N ILE A 224 -2.88 18.15 -3.49
CA ILE A 224 -2.27 16.82 -3.67
C ILE A 224 -3.20 15.75 -3.10
N ALA A 225 -3.67 15.93 -1.86
CA ALA A 225 -4.56 14.97 -1.21
C ALA A 225 -5.87 14.77 -2.01
N GLU A 226 -6.46 15.85 -2.55
CA GLU A 226 -7.64 15.74 -3.41
C GLU A 226 -7.32 15.07 -4.76
N ALA A 227 -6.19 15.39 -5.38
CA ALA A 227 -5.76 14.77 -6.64
C ALA A 227 -5.48 13.26 -6.50
N MET A 228 -5.08 12.82 -5.29
CA MET A 228 -4.87 11.42 -4.96
C MET A 228 -6.18 10.64 -4.73
N LYS A 229 -7.33 11.30 -4.52
CA LYS A 229 -8.63 10.63 -4.36
C LYS A 229 -9.14 10.10 -5.69
N LEU A 230 -8.72 8.89 -6.05
CA LEU A 230 -9.31 8.14 -7.16
C LEU A 230 -10.61 7.47 -6.73
N LYS A 231 -11.60 7.46 -7.63
CA LYS A 231 -12.83 6.70 -7.45
C LYS A 231 -12.56 5.24 -7.79
N LEU A 232 -12.79 4.39 -6.80
CA LEU A 232 -12.82 2.95 -7.00
C LEU A 232 -14.00 2.62 -7.91
N LYS A 233 -13.78 1.72 -8.87
CA LYS A 233 -14.89 1.07 -9.55
C LYS A 233 -15.66 0.33 -8.47
N ALA A 234 -16.96 0.58 -8.39
CA ALA A 234 -17.82 -0.26 -7.57
C ALA A 234 -17.63 -1.68 -8.09
N VAL A 235 -16.95 -2.52 -7.31
CA VAL A 235 -16.99 -3.94 -7.56
C VAL A 235 -18.43 -4.31 -7.23
N GLU A 236 -19.25 -4.53 -8.26
CA GLU A 236 -20.49 -5.29 -8.10
C GLU A 236 -20.07 -6.69 -7.65
N LEU A 237 -19.81 -6.84 -6.35
CA LEU A 237 -19.86 -8.11 -5.66
C LEU A 237 -21.35 -8.42 -5.51
N ASP A 238 -21.97 -8.72 -6.64
CA ASP A 238 -23.27 -9.35 -6.73
C ASP A 238 -23.17 -10.66 -5.94
N GLU A 239 -23.91 -10.75 -4.83
CA GLU A 239 -24.97 -11.72 -4.49
C GLU A 239 -24.98 -13.13 -5.14
N ALA A 240 -23.91 -13.60 -5.80
CA ALA A 240 -23.82 -14.90 -6.46
C ALA A 240 -23.40 -16.03 -5.50
N ALA A 241 -22.93 -15.71 -4.29
CA ALA A 241 -22.65 -16.70 -3.26
C ALA A 241 -23.86 -17.00 -2.34
N SER A 242 -24.97 -16.25 -2.44
CA SER A 242 -26.13 -16.40 -1.55
C SER A 242 -27.35 -17.09 -2.18
N SER A 243 -27.35 -17.36 -3.49
CA SER A 243 -28.47 -18.02 -4.19
C SER A 243 -28.22 -19.46 -4.65
N ALA A 244 -27.07 -20.07 -4.33
CA ALA A 244 -26.89 -21.51 -4.44
C ALA A 244 -27.59 -22.22 -3.26
N GLY A 245 -28.93 -22.24 -3.29
CA GLY A 245 -29.73 -23.08 -2.42
C GLY A 245 -29.32 -24.55 -2.55
N PRO A 246 -29.48 -25.36 -1.50
CA PRO A 246 -29.09 -26.76 -1.51
C PRO A 246 -29.87 -27.48 -2.62
N GLY A 247 -29.14 -27.93 -3.64
CA GLY A 247 -29.68 -28.78 -4.70
C GLY A 247 -30.31 -30.04 -4.07
N PRO A 248 -31.43 -30.54 -4.63
CA PRO A 248 -32.16 -31.65 -4.05
C PRO A 248 -31.29 -32.90 -3.96
N ALA A 249 -31.31 -33.51 -2.78
CA ALA A 249 -30.67 -34.79 -2.52
C ALA A 249 -31.16 -35.86 -3.51
N ASP A 250 -30.23 -36.45 -4.25
CA ASP A 250 -30.48 -37.67 -5.02
C ASP A 250 -30.96 -38.80 -4.10
N PRO A 251 -31.98 -39.59 -4.51
CA PRO A 251 -32.49 -40.68 -3.71
C PRO A 251 -31.48 -41.86 -3.66
N PRO A 252 -31.43 -42.60 -2.53
CA PRO A 252 -30.54 -43.74 -2.39
C PRO A 252 -30.92 -44.86 -3.38
N GLY A 253 -29.95 -45.23 -4.23
CA GLY A 253 -30.04 -46.39 -5.11
C GLY A 253 -30.12 -47.72 -4.34
N PRO A 254 -30.68 -48.77 -4.97
CA PRO A 254 -31.08 -50.00 -4.28
C PRO A 254 -29.90 -50.85 -3.82
N SER A 255 -30.02 -51.39 -2.61
CA SER A 255 -29.08 -52.34 -2.01
C SER A 255 -28.95 -53.64 -2.82
N PRO A 256 -27.76 -54.27 -2.86
CA PRO A 256 -27.56 -55.54 -3.56
C PRO A 256 -28.27 -56.69 -2.83
N PRO A 257 -28.79 -57.70 -3.56
CA PRO A 257 -29.47 -58.83 -2.96
C PRO A 257 -28.46 -59.73 -2.21
N GLY A 258 -28.82 -60.09 -0.99
CA GLY A 258 -28.09 -61.05 -0.17
C GLY A 258 -28.02 -62.42 -0.84
N GLY A 259 -26.81 -62.88 -1.12
CA GLY A 259 -26.52 -64.27 -1.42
C GLY A 259 -26.42 -65.05 -0.12
N ALA A 260 -27.46 -65.82 0.19
CA ALA A 260 -27.43 -66.86 1.21
C ALA A 260 -27.43 -68.23 0.53
N ARG A 261 -26.51 -69.08 1.01
CA ARG A 261 -26.31 -70.52 0.78
C ARG A 261 -25.39 -70.92 -0.36
#